data_AF-A0A0S8CHY5-F1
#
_entry.id   AF-A0A0S8CHY5-F1
#
_cell.length_a   1.000
_cell.length_b   1.000
_cell.length_c   1.000
_cell.angle_alpha   90.00
_cell.angle_beta   90.00
_cell.angle_gamma   90.00
#
_symmetry.space_group_name_H-M   'P 1'
#
loop_
_entity.id
_entity.type
_entity.pdbx_description
1 polymer ?
#
loop_
_entity_poly.entity_id
_entity_poly.type
_entity_poly.pdbx_seq_one_letter_code
_entity_poly.pdbx_strand_id
1 'polypeptide(L)' 'MYKYSMVNEIFSVNEAASKLGLDTSQIRRLLAKGEIKGKKLGRDWVVLELNYQRKRKPKEKRK' A
#
# COMPACT_ATOMS: atom_id res chain seq x y z
N MET A 1 2.24 29.94 16.82
CA MET A 1 3.15 28.93 16.25
C MET A 1 2.37 28.13 15.23
N TYR A 2 2.58 28.39 13.94
CA TYR A 2 1.67 27.94 12.88
C TYR A 2 1.76 26.42 12.68
N LYS A 3 0.68 25.74 13.07
CA LYS A 3 0.46 24.30 12.88
C LYS A 3 -0.20 24.08 11.52
N TYR A 4 0.54 24.34 10.46
CA TYR A 4 0.26 23.92 9.10
C TYR A 4 1.47 23.07 8.67
N SER A 5 1.36 21.95 7.97
CA SER A 5 0.59 21.82 6.75
C SER A 5 0.32 20.34 6.45
N MET A 6 -0.82 20.10 5.79
CA MET A 6 -1.15 18.93 4.96
C MET A 6 0.06 18.04 4.67
N VAL A 7 0.23 16.97 5.46
CA VAL A 7 1.17 15.93 5.11
C VAL A 7 0.51 15.14 4.00
N ASN A 8 0.90 15.39 2.75
CA ASN A 8 0.77 14.36 1.72
C ASN A 8 1.67 13.22 2.18
N GLU A 9 1.17 12.34 3.05
CA GLU A 9 1.94 11.23 3.60
C GLU A 9 2.20 10.23 2.48
N ILE A 10 3.32 10.43 1.78
CA ILE A 10 3.89 9.45 0.87
C ILE A 10 4.63 8.45 1.75
N PHE A 11 4.20 7.19 1.73
CA PHE A 11 4.83 6.13 2.51
C PHE A 11 5.77 5.31 1.65
N SER A 12 6.91 4.93 2.21
CA SER A 12 7.73 3.87 1.62
C SER A 12 6.99 2.52 1.70
N VAL A 13 7.40 1.55 0.88
CA VAL A 13 6.87 0.17 0.94
C VAL A 13 6.97 -0.41 2.35
N ASN A 14 8.08 -0.15 3.06
CA ASN A 14 8.28 -0.65 4.42
C ASN A 14 7.29 -0.03 5.41
N GLU A 15 7.10 1.29 5.36
CA GLU A 15 6.15 1.97 6.25
C GLU A 15 4.72 1.54 5.96
N ALA A 16 4.37 1.41 4.68
CA ALA A 16 3.06 0.93 4.27
C ALA A 16 2.81 -0.51 4.69
N ALA A 17 3.82 -1.38 4.60
CA ALA A 17 3.79 -2.75 5.09
C ALA A 17 3.50 -2.80 6.60
N SER A 18 4.23 -2.02 7.39
CA SER A 18 4.02 -1.92 8.84
C SER A 18 2.64 -1.39 9.20
N LYS A 19 2.15 -0.34 8.53
CA LYS A 19 0.82 0.23 8.79
C LYS A 19 -0.33 -0.71 8.39
N LEU A 20 -0.19 -1.45 7.28
CA LEU A 20 -1.21 -2.40 6.81
C LEU A 20 -1.11 -3.78 7.45
N GLY A 21 -0.03 -4.07 8.18
CA GLY A 21 0.27 -5.42 8.67
C GLY A 21 0.45 -6.42 7.53
N LEU A 22 1.00 -5.98 6.40
CA LEU A 22 1.23 -6.80 5.21
C LEU A 22 2.72 -6.94 4.92
N ASP A 23 3.10 -8.00 4.21
CA ASP A 23 4.47 -8.14 3.74
C ASP A 23 4.81 -7.12 2.63
N THR A 24 6.06 -6.67 2.61
CA THR A 24 6.60 -5.72 1.63
C THR A 24 6.47 -6.25 0.19
N SER A 25 6.63 -7.55 -0.03
CA SER A 25 6.42 -8.19 -1.33
C SER A 25 4.96 -8.15 -1.74
N GLN A 26 4.05 -8.29 -0.76
CA GLN A 26 2.62 -8.19 -0.99
C GLN A 26 2.22 -6.75 -1.36
N ILE A 27 2.76 -5.74 -0.68
CA ILE A 27 2.59 -4.31 -1.02
C ILE A 27 3.07 -4.05 -2.46
N ARG A 28 4.30 -4.48 -2.81
CA ARG A 28 4.85 -4.33 -4.17
C ARG A 28 3.96 -4.98 -5.23
N ARG A 29 3.43 -6.18 -4.95
CA ARG A 29 2.51 -6.85 -5.87
C ARG A 29 1.20 -6.08 -6.02
N LEU A 30 0.64 -5.55 -4.93
CA LEU A 30 -0.59 -4.77 -4.96
C LEU A 30 -0.41 -3.45 -5.70
N LEU A 31 0.74 -2.81 -5.52
CA LEU A 31 1.14 -1.62 -6.28
C LEU A 31 1.31 -1.92 -7.78
N ALA A 32 1.98 -3.02 -8.13
CA ALA A 32 2.12 -3.45 -9.52
C ALA A 32 0.78 -3.81 -10.18
N LYS A 33 -0.19 -4.31 -9.40
CA LYS A 33 -1.56 -4.57 -9.85
C LYS A 33 -2.44 -3.32 -9.91
N GLY A 34 -2.04 -2.21 -9.30
CA GLY A 34 -2.86 -1.01 -9.16
C GLY A 34 -3.99 -1.12 -8.14
N GLU A 35 -3.96 -2.11 -7.24
CA GLU A 35 -4.94 -2.24 -6.14
C GLU A 35 -4.71 -1.21 -5.03
N ILE A 36 -3.48 -0.70 -4.92
CA ILE A 36 -3.08 0.38 -4.02
C ILE A 36 -2.63 1.56 -4.87
N LYS A 37 -3.02 2.78 -4.50
CA LYS A 37 -2.47 3.97 -5.15
C LYS A 37 -1.03 4.17 -4.71
N GLY A 38 -0.12 3.96 -5.63
CA GLY A 38 1.27 4.31 -5.46
C GLY A 38 1.94 4.54 -6.80
N LYS A 39 3.12 5.16 -6.74
CA LYS A 39 3.90 5.53 -7.90
C LYS A 39 5.24 4.82 -7.83
N LYS A 40 5.73 4.35 -8.97
CA LYS A 40 7.11 3.88 -9.07
C LYS A 40 8.01 5.10 -9.29
N LEU A 41 8.96 5.30 -8.38
CA LEU A 41 9.96 6.35 -8.43
C LEU A 41 11.33 5.70 -8.69
N GLY A 42 11.70 5.56 -9.96
CA GLY A 42 12.94 4.89 -10.36
C GLY A 42 12.94 3.41 -9.98
N ARG A 43 13.81 3.02 -9.03
CA ARG A 43 13.92 1.65 -8.52
C ARG A 43 12.94 1.35 -7.38
N ASP A 44 12.40 2.38 -6.75
CA ASP A 44 11.58 2.25 -5.56
C ASP A 44 10.10 2.50 -5.84
N TRP A 45 9.28 2.03 -4.91
CA TRP A 45 7.84 2.20 -4.93
C TRP A 45 7.43 3.08 -3.77
N VAL A 46 6.57 4.05 -4.04
CA VAL A 46 5.99 4.92 -3.02
C VAL A 46 4.48 4.74 -2.99
N VAL A 47 3.91 4.64 -1.80
CA VAL A 47 2.48 4.49 -1.55
C VAL A 47 1.91 5.87 -1.27
N LEU A 48 0.91 6.27 -2.07
CA LEU A 48 0.23 7.56 -1.95
C LEU A 48 -1.02 7.45 -1.09
N GLU A 49 -1.64 6.26 -1.06
CA GLU A 49 -2.86 6.02 -0.29
C GLU A 49 -2.83 4.63 0.35
N LEU A 50 -3.07 4.58 1.66
CA LEU A 50 -3.09 3.35 2.47
C LEU A 50 -4.47 2.69 2.56
N ASN A 51 -5.42 3.09 1.71
CA ASN A 51 -6.77 2.58 1.72
C ASN A 51 -6.87 1.23 1.00
N TYR A 52 -6.27 0.18 1.58
CA TYR A 52 -6.35 -1.18 1.04
C TYR A 52 -7.16 -2.09 1.96
N GLN A 53 -8.34 -2.47 1.52
CA GLN A 53 -9.14 -3.51 2.17
C GLN A 53 -8.86 -4.87 1.54
N ARG A 54 -8.30 -5.79 2.34
CA ARG A 54 -7.96 -7.13 1.87
C ARG A 54 -9.22 -7.94 1.57
N LYS A 55 -9.63 -8.01 0.30
CA LYS A 55 -10.71 -8.88 -0.17
C LYS A 55 -10.19 -10.31 -0.40
N ARG A 56 -9.97 -11.08 0.67
CA ARG A 56 -9.79 -12.53 0.52
C ARG A 56 -11.13 -13.15 0.13
N LYS A 57 -11.29 -13.55 -1.13
CA LYS A 57 -12.35 -14.50 -1.48
C LYS A 57 -12.03 -15.83 -0.78
N PRO A 58 -12.92 -16.40 0.04
CA PRO A 58 -12.71 -17.75 0.56
C PRO A 58 -12.51 -18.67 -0.65
N LYS A 59 -11.53 -19.56 -0.56
CA LYS A 59 -11.27 -20.53 -1.63
C LYS A 59 -12.52 -21.38 -1.74
N GLU A 60 -13.26 -21.20 -2.84
CA GLU A 60 -14.48 -21.96 -3.11
C GLU A 60 -14.12 -23.43 -3.02
N LYS A 61 -14.71 -24.14 -2.04
CA LYS A 61 -14.48 -25.57 -1.87
C LYS A 61 -14.91 -26.22 -3.18
N ARG A 62 -13.97 -26.79 -3.92
CA ARG A 62 -14.29 -27.68 -5.03
C ARG A 62 -15.14 -28.80 -4.43
N LYS A 63 -16.41 -28.85 -4.84
CA LYS A 63 -17.37 -29.88 -4.48
C LYS A 63 -17.14 -31.11 -5.34
#